data_AF-J2PY77-F1
#
_entry.id   AF-J2PY77-F1
#
_cell.length_a   1.000
_cell.length_b   1.000
_cell.length_c   1.000
_cell.angle_alpha   90.00
_cell.angle_beta   90.00
_cell.angle_gamma   90.00
#
_symmetry.space_group_name_H-M   'P 1'
#
loop_
_entity.id
_entity.type
_entity.pdbx_description
1 polymer ?
#
loop_
_entity_poly.entity_id
_entity_poly.type
_entity_poly.pdbx_seq_one_letter_code
_entity_poly.pdbx_strand_id
1 'polypeptide(L)'
;MTRPVPAIVILGNGSLATARNIQQLYPDALIHGLAERVEGADRVYHEFGATLRELYQQGTPVIALCAAGIVIRTLAPLLLEKGAEPPVLAGG
;
A
#
# COMPACT_ATOMS: atom_id res chain seq x y z
N MET A 1 13.41 19.01 -1.67
CA MET A 1 12.24 18.28 -2.20
C MET A 1 11.75 17.36 -1.10
N THR A 2 10.57 17.59 -0.55
CA THR A 2 9.96 16.72 0.46
C THR A 2 9.61 15.39 -0.20
N ARG A 3 10.18 14.29 0.30
CA ARG A 3 9.89 12.96 -0.22
C ARG A 3 8.43 12.64 0.13
N PRO A 4 7.57 12.26 -0.84
CA PRO A 4 6.17 11.98 -0.57
C PRO A 4 6.04 10.84 0.45
N VAL A 5 5.11 10.99 1.39
CA VAL A 5 4.86 10.04 2.47
C VAL A 5 4.22 8.78 1.88
N PRO A 6 4.79 7.58 2.07
CA PRO A 6 4.23 6.36 1.51
C PRO A 6 3.03 5.86 2.31
N ALA A 7 2.08 5.23 1.61
CA ALA A 7 1.05 4.40 2.22
C ALA A 7 1.56 2.96 2.34
N ILE A 8 1.48 2.37 3.53
CA ILE A 8 1.87 0.97 3.76
C ILE A 8 0.59 0.13 3.72
N VAL A 9 0.44 -0.77 2.77
CA VAL A 9 -0.79 -1.57 2.57
C VAL A 9 -0.51 -3.03 2.89
N ILE A 10 -1.29 -3.62 3.80
CA ILE A 10 -1.16 -5.02 4.23
C ILE A 10 -2.49 -5.77 4.12
N LEU A 11 -2.42 -7.07 3.79
CA LEU A 11 -3.60 -7.95 3.63
C LEU A 11 -3.94 -8.78 4.88
N GLY A 12 -3.03 -8.89 5.84
CA GLY A 12 -3.22 -9.70 7.04
C GLY A 12 -2.19 -9.40 8.13
N ASN A 13 -2.52 -9.81 9.36
CA ASN A 13 -1.72 -9.54 10.57
C ASN A 13 -0.26 -10.03 10.49
N GLY A 14 0.06 -11.06 9.70
CA GLY A 14 1.43 -11.56 9.54
C GLY A 14 2.43 -10.52 9.04
N SER A 15 1.97 -9.49 8.33
CA SER A 15 2.82 -8.41 7.81
C SER A 15 2.84 -7.17 8.71
N LEU A 16 2.08 -7.15 9.82
CA LEU A 16 1.92 -5.96 10.67
C LEU A 16 3.23 -5.57 11.36
N ALA A 17 4.01 -6.53 11.85
CA ALA A 17 5.31 -6.26 12.46
C ALA A 17 6.26 -5.59 11.47
N THR A 18 6.33 -6.10 10.23
CA THR A 18 7.12 -5.50 9.15
C THR A 18 6.59 -4.11 8.78
N ALA A 19 5.27 -3.93 8.72
CA ALA A 19 4.66 -2.63 8.46
C ALA A 19 5.04 -1.58 9.52
N ARG A 20 5.02 -1.96 10.80
CA ARG A 20 5.45 -1.11 11.91
C ARG A 20 6.95 -0.78 11.85
N ASN A 21 7.80 -1.73 11.49
CA ASN A 21 9.23 -1.48 11.28
C ASN A 21 9.47 -0.47 10.15
N ILE A 22 8.71 -0.57 9.06
CA ILE A 22 8.78 0.39 7.96
C ILE A 22 8.27 1.77 8.40
N GLN A 23 7.18 1.82 9.16
CA GLN A 23 6.64 3.07 9.71
C GLN A 23 7.63 3.79 10.63
N GLN A 24 8.53 3.08 11.33
CA GLN A 24 9.60 3.73 12.10
C GLN A 24 10.59 4.52 11.20
N LEU A 25 10.77 4.09 9.95
CA LEU A 25 11.60 4.79 8.95
C LEU A 25 10.84 5.93 8.25
N TYR A 26 9.51 5.86 8.25
CA TYR A 26 8.60 6.86 7.67
C TYR A 26 7.51 7.20 8.69
N PRO A 27 7.78 8.05 9.70
CA PRO A 27 6.87 8.26 10.82
C PRO A 27 5.48 8.76 10.42
N ASP A 28 5.39 9.49 9.31
CA ASP A 28 4.14 10.02 8.76
C ASP A 28 3.37 8.98 7.93
N ALA A 29 3.97 7.84 7.61
CA ALA A 29 3.33 6.78 6.83
C ALA A 29 2.22 6.11 7.64
N LEU A 30 1.09 5.88 7.00
CA LEU A 30 -0.05 5.19 7.61
C LEU A 30 -0.10 3.73 7.15
N ILE A 31 -0.39 2.84 8.09
CA ILE A 31 -0.62 1.42 7.81
C ILE A 31 -2.10 1.23 7.49
N HIS A 32 -2.37 0.84 6.25
CA HIS A 32 -3.67 0.43 5.72
C HIS A 32 -3.81 -1.08 5.85
N GLY A 33 -4.76 -1.54 6.68
CA GLY A 33 -5.06 -2.94 6.91
C GLY A 33 -6.41 -3.36 6.36
N LEU A 34 -6.49 -4.58 5.83
CA LEU A 34 -7.76 -5.17 5.37
C LEU A 34 -8.67 -5.45 6.58
N ALA A 35 -9.91 -4.99 6.49
CA ALA A 35 -10.97 -5.23 7.46
C ALA A 35 -11.04 -6.70 7.84
N GLU A 36 -11.27 -6.97 9.13
CA GLU A 36 -11.40 -8.32 9.71
C GLU A 36 -10.14 -9.20 9.66
N ARG A 37 -9.11 -8.82 8.90
CA ARG A 37 -7.85 -9.58 8.76
C ARG A 37 -6.66 -8.92 9.43
N VAL A 38 -6.78 -7.63 9.71
CA VAL A 38 -5.74 -6.82 10.31
C VAL A 38 -6.30 -6.07 11.52
N GLU A 39 -5.72 -6.34 12.69
CA GLU A 39 -6.02 -5.63 13.93
C GLU A 39 -4.88 -4.67 14.23
N GLY A 40 -5.20 -3.42 14.62
CA GLY A 40 -4.18 -2.41 14.93
C GLY A 40 -3.53 -1.76 13.70
N ALA A 41 -4.19 -1.74 12.55
CA ALA A 41 -3.85 -0.84 11.46
C ALA A 41 -4.27 0.60 11.78
N ASP A 42 -3.58 1.59 11.22
CA ASP A 42 -3.91 3.01 11.41
C ASP A 42 -5.15 3.40 10.57
N ARG A 43 -5.32 2.75 9.40
CA ARG A 43 -6.52 2.85 8.56
C ARG A 43 -7.00 1.47 8.17
N VAL A 44 -8.32 1.28 8.17
CA VAL A 44 -8.96 0.05 7.71
C VAL A 44 -9.55 0.26 6.32
N TYR A 45 -9.36 -0.72 5.43
CA TYR A 45 -10.00 -0.76 4.11
C TYR A 45 -10.71 -2.09 3.89
N HIS A 46 -11.64 -2.12 2.94
CA HIS A 46 -12.48 -3.30 2.69
C HIS A 46 -12.12 -4.04 1.40
N GLU A 47 -11.64 -3.31 0.39
CA GLU A 47 -11.33 -3.86 -0.93
C GLU A 47 -9.91 -3.47 -1.37
N PHE A 48 -9.00 -4.45 -1.37
CA PHE A 48 -7.59 -4.22 -1.69
C PHE A 48 -7.41 -3.58 -3.07
N GLY A 49 -8.14 -4.08 -4.05
CA GLY A 49 -8.04 -3.61 -5.42
C GLY A 49 -8.47 -2.14 -5.58
N ALA A 50 -9.52 -1.73 -4.89
CA ALA A 50 -9.99 -0.35 -4.91
C ALA A 50 -9.01 0.58 -4.19
N THR A 51 -8.60 0.23 -2.97
CA THR A 51 -7.68 1.04 -2.17
C THR A 51 -6.34 1.26 -2.85
N LEU A 52 -5.77 0.22 -3.47
CA LEU A 52 -4.49 0.33 -4.16
C LEU A 52 -4.58 1.26 -5.37
N ARG A 53 -5.69 1.19 -6.13
CA ARG A 53 -5.93 2.05 -7.29
C ARG A 53 -6.15 3.50 -6.88
N GLU A 54 -6.91 3.76 -5.83
CA GLU A 54 -7.13 5.12 -5.30
C GLU A 54 -5.80 5.76 -4.87
N LEU A 55 -4.97 5.05 -4.09
CA LEU A 55 -3.66 5.53 -3.67
C LEU A 55 -2.75 5.82 -4.87
N TYR A 56 -2.75 4.91 -5.85
CA TYR A 56 -1.97 5.05 -7.08
C TYR A 56 -2.42 6.26 -7.91
N GLN A 57 -3.72 6.45 -8.11
CA GLN A 57 -4.30 7.59 -8.85
C GLN A 57 -4.06 8.92 -8.14
N GLN A 58 -3.98 8.93 -6.81
CA GLN A 58 -3.62 10.11 -6.01
C GLN A 58 -2.12 10.44 -6.08
N GLY A 59 -1.31 9.61 -6.77
CA GLY A 59 0.15 9.77 -6.82
C GLY A 59 0.84 9.46 -5.48
N THR A 60 0.17 8.73 -4.59
CA THR A 60 0.75 8.34 -3.29
C THR A 60 1.69 7.16 -3.50
N PRO A 61 2.97 7.23 -3.07
CA PRO A 61 3.86 6.08 -3.05
C PRO A 61 3.27 4.92 -2.25
N VAL A 62 3.36 3.68 -2.75
CA VAL A 62 2.76 2.53 -2.07
C VAL A 62 3.80 1.47 -1.72
N ILE A 63 3.80 1.04 -0.46
CA ILE A 63 4.53 -0.12 0.02
C ILE A 63 3.51 -1.21 0.34
N ALA A 64 3.34 -2.18 -0.56
CA ALA A 64 2.38 -3.27 -0.41
C ALA A 64 3.07 -4.53 0.14
N LEU A 65 2.80 -4.90 1.39
CA LEU A 65 3.31 -6.14 1.98
C LEU A 65 2.34 -7.28 1.66
N CYS A 66 2.47 -7.80 0.44
CA CYS A 66 1.70 -8.91 -0.11
C CYS A 66 2.42 -9.48 -1.35
N ALA A 67 1.90 -10.58 -1.88
CA ALA A 67 2.44 -11.20 -3.09
C ALA A 67 2.43 -10.22 -4.28
N ALA A 68 3.57 -10.04 -4.95
CA ALA A 68 3.68 -9.12 -6.09
C ALA A 68 2.62 -9.36 -7.20
N GLY A 69 2.20 -10.61 -7.39
CA GLY A 69 1.18 -10.96 -8.39
C GLY A 69 -0.18 -10.28 -8.19
N ILE A 70 -0.62 -10.04 -6.95
CA ILE A 70 -1.91 -9.34 -6.73
C ILE A 70 -1.77 -7.83 -6.97
N VAL A 71 -0.62 -7.26 -6.64
CA VAL A 71 -0.28 -5.85 -6.89
C VAL A 71 -0.29 -5.57 -8.40
N ILE A 72 0.46 -6.36 -9.17
CA ILE A 72 0.58 -6.19 -10.63
C ILE A 72 -0.78 -6.32 -11.32
N ARG A 73 -1.57 -7.36 -10.99
CA ARG A 73 -2.91 -7.54 -11.60
C ARG A 73 -3.87 -6.40 -11.25
N THR A 74 -3.75 -5.83 -10.06
CA THR A 74 -4.60 -4.72 -9.62
C THR A 74 -4.29 -3.44 -10.37
N LEU A 75 -3.00 -3.15 -10.58
CA LEU A 75 -2.53 -1.91 -11.22
C LEU A 75 -2.46 -2.00 -12.74
N ALA A 76 -2.36 -3.20 -13.33
CA ALA A 76 -2.24 -3.39 -14.78
C ALA A 76 -3.26 -2.59 -15.62
N PRO A 77 -4.55 -2.47 -15.24
CA PRO A 77 -5.50 -1.63 -15.98
C PRO A 77 -5.18 -0.13 -15.95
N LEU A 78 -4.49 0.36 -14.91
CA LEU A 78 -4.12 1.76 -14.75
C LEU A 78 -2.77 2.12 -15.39
N LEU A 79 -1.93 1.12 -15.70
CA LEU A 79 -0.63 1.34 -16.37
C LEU A 79 -0.78 1.73 -17.85
N LEU A 80 -1.99 1.61 -18.41
CA LEU A 80 -2.30 2.08 -19.76
C LEU A 80 -2.54 3.60 -19.81
N GLU A 81 -2.78 4.23 -18.66
CA GLU A 81 -3.00 5.67 -18.55
C GLU A 81 -1.66 6.39 -18.47
N LYS A 82 -1.39 7.28 -19.44
CA LYS A 82 -0.11 7.99 -19.59
C LYS A 82 0.04 9.03 -18.46
N GLY A 83 0.58 8.62 -17.31
CA GLY A 83 0.76 9.47 -16.12
C GLY A 83 2.03 9.15 -15.34
N ALA A 84 2.34 9.97 -14.33
CA ALA A 84 3.42 9.66 -13.39
C ALA A 84 3.02 8.45 -12.55
N GLU A 85 3.75 7.35 -12.70
CA GLU A 85 3.53 6.12 -11.95
C GLU A 85 4.17 6.26 -10.57
N PRO A 86 3.41 6.33 -9.46
CA PRO A 86 4.00 6.37 -8.13
C PRO A 86 4.75 5.06 -7.85
N PRO A 87 5.85 5.11 -7.08
CA PRO A 87 6.66 3.93 -6.83
C PRO A 87 5.89 2.90 -5.99
N VAL A 88 5.94 1.64 -6.41
CA VAL A 88 5.30 0.51 -5.73
C VAL A 88 6.34 -0.53 -5.35
N LEU A 89 6.42 -0.86 -4.07
CA LEU A 89 7.26 -1.96 -3.57
C LEU A 89 6.36 -3.11 -3.09
N ALA A 90 6.62 -4.32 -3.59
CA ALA A 90 5.89 -5.54 -3.19
C ALA A 90 6.86 -6.58 -2.63
N GLY A 91 6.56 -7.08 -1.43
CA GLY A 91 7.35 -8.11 -0.75
C GLY A 91 6.45 -9.03 0.08
N GLY A 92 6.81 -10.32 0.12
CA GLY A 92 6.14 -11.36 0.89
C GLY A 92 7.05 -11.90 1.99
#